data_AF-A0A6N0HZ66-F1
#
_entry.id   AF-A0A6N0HZ66-F1
#
_cell.length_a   1.000
_cell.length_b   1.000
_cell.length_c   1.000
_cell.angle_alpha   90.00
_cell.angle_beta   90.00
_cell.angle_gamma   90.00
#
_symmetry.space_group_name_H-M   'P 1'
#
loop_
_entity.id
_entity.type
_entity.pdbx_description
1 polymer ?
#
loop_
_entity_poly.entity_id
_entity_poly.type
_entity_poly.pdbx_seq_one_letter_code
_entity_poly.pdbx_strand_id
1 'polypeptide(L)'
;MLFRPVISLSSSRILIRSVVVGLLLCVFDIWVDVTLLGEGDLSQQLFAPEPVEVWVRLLLFSLSVAAGLFVQRLYRSLARADIELNSLRSDLEWRINERTIELENAMRKIEQQRYQRELLLNSTSDGIYGLDREGKTTFINQSGAAMLGYRPDELIGKHSHTQMHHSHADGREYPEKSCRMRAAVRDGETKYVSDEVLWREDGSSFRRGVAILRKFVLGIQAQANSKT
;
A
#
# COMPACT_ATOMS: atom_id res chain seq x y z
N MET A 1 21.76 -12.27 1.86
CA MET A 1 22.95 -11.71 2.55
C MET A 1 22.99 -12.26 3.96
N LEU A 2 24.11 -12.87 4.33
CA LEU A 2 24.29 -13.73 5.51
C LEU A 2 24.36 -12.89 6.80
N PHE A 3 23.31 -12.94 7.62
CA PHE A 3 23.34 -12.41 8.98
C PHE A 3 24.18 -13.35 9.85
N ARG A 4 25.45 -12.98 10.07
CA ARG A 4 26.28 -13.66 11.07
C ARG A 4 25.73 -13.30 12.46
N PRO A 5 25.39 -14.29 13.30
CA PRO A 5 24.97 -13.99 14.66
C PRO A 5 26.13 -13.34 15.39
N VAL A 6 25.84 -12.22 16.04
CA VAL A 6 26.72 -11.55 16.99
C VAL A 6 27.17 -12.59 18.01
N ILE A 7 28.46 -12.94 17.93
CA ILE A 7 29.31 -13.59 18.93
C ILE A 7 28.53 -14.38 20.00
N SER A 8 28.50 -15.71 19.88
CA SER A 8 27.85 -16.66 20.78
C SER A 8 28.53 -16.80 22.16
N LEU A 9 28.72 -15.67 22.85
CA LEU A 9 29.08 -15.66 24.25
C LEU A 9 27.82 -15.98 25.05
N SER A 10 27.66 -17.26 25.39
CA SER A 10 26.60 -17.66 26.31
C SER A 10 26.69 -16.82 27.59
N SER A 11 25.54 -16.36 28.09
CA SER A 11 25.45 -15.47 29.25
C SER A 11 26.27 -15.96 30.45
N SER A 12 26.47 -17.27 30.60
CA SER A 12 27.26 -17.91 31.64
C SER A 12 28.78 -17.66 31.49
N ARG A 13 29.28 -17.49 30.26
CA ARG A 13 30.71 -17.25 29.98
C ARG A 13 31.16 -15.85 30.38
N ILE A 14 30.27 -14.85 30.37
CA ILE A 14 30.60 -13.46 30.73
C ILE A 14 30.91 -13.36 32.23
N LEU A 15 30.05 -13.96 33.07
CA LEU A 15 30.26 -13.96 34.52
C LEU A 15 31.55 -14.70 34.90
N ILE A 16 31.77 -15.89 34.32
CA ILE A 16 32.99 -16.68 34.56
C ILE A 16 34.23 -15.88 34.17
N ARG A 17 34.23 -15.22 33.00
CA ARG A 17 35.35 -14.38 32.56
C ARG A 17 35.60 -13.20 33.50
N SER A 18 34.55 -12.59 34.04
CA SER A 18 34.65 -11.45 34.96
C SER A 18 35.23 -11.87 36.32
N VAL A 19 34.89 -13.07 36.79
CA VAL A 19 35.51 -13.68 37.98
C VAL A 19 36.98 -14.00 37.72
N VAL A 20 37.32 -14.59 36.56
CA VAL A 20 38.71 -14.88 36.18
C VAL A 20 39.54 -13.61 36.09
N VAL A 21 39.02 -12.55 35.48
CA VAL A 21 39.70 -11.24 35.43
C VAL A 21 39.92 -10.68 36.84
N GLY A 22 38.93 -10.79 37.72
CA GLY A 22 39.08 -10.38 39.12
C GLY A 22 40.19 -11.15 39.85
N LEU A 23 40.26 -12.47 39.68
CA LEU A 23 41.33 -13.30 40.26
C LEU A 23 42.70 -12.94 39.69
N LEU A 24 42.80 -12.71 38.38
CA LEU A 24 44.05 -12.32 37.73
C LEU A 24 44.54 -10.95 38.19
N LEU A 25 43.62 -10.00 38.41
CA LEU A 25 43.97 -8.69 38.98
C LEU A 25 44.53 -8.82 40.39
N CYS A 26 43.97 -9.69 41.24
CA CYS A 26 44.53 -9.95 42.57
C CYS A 26 45.92 -10.61 42.51
N VAL A 27 46.15 -11.54 41.58
CA VAL A 27 47.47 -12.16 41.40
C VAL A 27 48.49 -11.15 40.88
N PHE A 28 48.07 -10.26 39.98
CA PHE A 28 48.92 -9.21 39.43
C PHE A 28 49.31 -8.19 40.51
N ASP A 29 48.36 -7.79 41.36
CA ASP A 29 48.56 -6.93 42.53
C ASP A 29 49.66 -7.50 43.45
N ILE A 30 49.54 -8.77 43.87
CA ILE A 30 50.57 -9.48 44.65
C ILE A 30 51.93 -9.48 43.97
N TRP A 31 51.97 -9.69 42.65
CA TRP A 31 53.22 -9.69 41.89
C TRP A 31 53.87 -8.29 41.88
N VAL A 32 53.08 -7.22 41.75
CA VAL A 32 53.55 -5.83 41.81
C VAL A 32 54.13 -5.53 43.19
N ASP A 33 53.44 -5.91 44.27
CA ASP A 33 53.89 -5.67 45.65
C ASP A 33 55.26 -6.32 45.91
N VAL A 34 55.42 -7.58 45.50
CA VAL A 34 56.66 -8.35 45.72
C VAL A 34 57.81 -7.87 44.82
N THR A 35 57.54 -7.59 43.53
CA THR A 35 58.63 -7.37 42.56
C THR A 35 58.98 -5.91 42.30
N LEU A 36 57.99 -5.02 42.31
CA LEU A 36 58.16 -3.61 41.94
C LEU A 36 58.26 -2.72 43.17
N LEU A 37 57.46 -2.98 44.20
CA LEU A 37 57.44 -2.18 45.44
C LEU A 37 58.40 -2.72 46.50
N GLY A 38 58.70 -4.02 46.47
CA GLY A 38 59.58 -4.68 47.45
C GLY A 38 58.93 -4.83 48.82
N GLU A 39 57.59 -4.87 48.88
CA GLU A 39 56.81 -5.00 50.11
C GLU A 39 56.63 -6.49 50.48
N GLY A 40 57.62 -7.02 51.21
CA GLY A 40 57.60 -8.38 51.77
C GLY A 40 57.84 -9.50 50.74
N ASP A 41 57.92 -10.73 51.25
CA ASP A 41 58.04 -11.94 50.42
C ASP A 41 56.67 -12.50 50.01
N LEU A 42 56.61 -13.29 48.93
CA LEU A 42 55.38 -13.92 48.41
C LEU A 42 54.58 -14.66 49.50
N SER A 43 55.27 -15.29 50.45
CA SER A 43 54.64 -16.00 51.57
C SER A 43 53.89 -15.04 52.52
N GLN A 44 54.48 -13.87 52.82
CA GLN A 44 53.85 -12.86 53.67
C GLN A 44 52.62 -12.26 52.99
N GLN A 45 52.75 -11.88 51.72
CA GLN A 45 51.66 -11.31 50.92
C GLN A 45 50.48 -12.28 50.69
N LEU A 46 50.74 -13.60 50.71
CA LEU A 46 49.71 -14.62 50.49
C LEU A 46 49.05 -15.12 51.79
N PHE A 47 49.81 -15.27 52.88
CA PHE A 47 49.34 -15.92 54.12
C PHE A 47 49.16 -14.98 55.31
N ALA A 48 49.80 -13.80 55.31
CA ALA A 48 49.69 -12.81 56.37
C ALA A 48 49.69 -11.37 55.81
N PRO A 49 48.78 -11.03 54.86
CA PRO A 49 48.69 -9.69 54.30
C PRO A 49 48.24 -8.66 55.34
N GLU A 50 48.66 -7.42 55.16
CA GLU A 50 48.17 -6.31 55.96
C GLU A 50 46.66 -6.09 55.70
N PRO A 51 45.86 -5.66 56.70
CA PRO A 51 44.42 -5.52 56.53
C PRO A 51 44.02 -4.65 55.32
N VAL A 52 44.79 -3.62 55.01
CA VAL A 52 44.53 -2.70 53.88
C VAL A 52 44.63 -3.40 52.54
N GLU A 53 45.63 -4.27 52.33
CA GLU A 53 45.83 -5.02 51.10
C GLU A 53 44.65 -5.97 50.83
N VAL A 54 44.15 -6.62 51.88
CA VAL A 54 42.96 -7.48 51.81
C VAL A 54 41.74 -6.67 51.33
N TRP A 55 41.54 -5.47 51.88
CA TRP A 55 40.44 -4.60 51.47
C TRP A 55 40.55 -4.15 50.01
N VAL A 56 41.75 -3.79 49.54
CA VAL A 56 42.00 -3.40 48.14
C VAL A 56 41.69 -4.56 47.19
N ARG A 57 42.16 -5.77 47.50
CA ARG A 57 41.90 -6.97 46.67
C ARG A 57 40.43 -7.34 46.63
N LEU A 58 39.73 -7.27 47.77
CA LEU A 58 38.28 -7.47 47.83
C LEU A 58 37.54 -6.42 47.01
N LEU A 59 37.95 -5.16 47.06
CA LEU A 59 37.39 -4.08 46.24
C LEU A 59 37.56 -4.38 44.74
N LEU A 60 38.79 -4.68 44.29
CA LEU A 60 39.10 -4.99 42.89
C LEU A 60 38.29 -6.18 42.38
N PHE A 61 38.22 -7.26 43.16
CA PHE A 61 37.43 -8.43 42.80
C PHE A 61 35.94 -8.09 42.71
N SER A 62 35.41 -7.35 43.69
CA SER A 62 34.00 -6.94 43.71
C SER A 62 33.63 -6.05 42.51
N LEU A 63 34.51 -5.12 42.13
CA LEU A 63 34.33 -4.25 40.96
C LEU A 63 34.35 -5.04 39.65
N SER A 64 35.25 -6.02 39.52
CA SER A 64 35.31 -6.89 38.34
C SER A 64 34.03 -7.70 38.18
N VAL A 65 33.53 -8.30 39.28
CA VAL A 65 32.27 -9.05 39.27
C VAL A 65 31.08 -8.14 38.98
N ALA A 66 31.02 -6.94 39.58
CA ALA A 66 29.97 -5.96 39.35
C ALA A 66 29.94 -5.49 37.88
N ALA A 67 31.10 -5.20 37.28
CA ALA A 67 31.23 -4.87 35.87
C ALA A 67 30.75 -6.02 34.97
N GLY A 68 31.09 -7.27 35.33
CA GLY A 68 30.61 -8.47 34.64
C GLY A 68 29.09 -8.61 34.65
N LEU A 69 28.46 -8.41 35.81
CA LEU A 69 27.01 -8.44 35.96
C LEU A 69 26.34 -7.30 35.18
N PHE A 70 26.93 -6.11 35.17
CA PHE A 70 26.45 -4.97 34.39
C PHE A 70 26.50 -5.26 32.89
N VAL A 71 27.64 -5.73 32.37
CA VAL A 71 27.79 -6.16 30.96
C VAL A 71 26.80 -7.27 30.62
N GLN A 72 26.60 -8.24 31.52
CA GLN A 72 25.63 -9.32 31.31
C GLN A 72 24.19 -8.77 31.23
N ARG A 73 23.81 -7.80 32.07
CA ARG A 73 22.50 -7.13 32.00
C ARG A 73 22.35 -6.36 30.69
N LEU A 74 23.36 -5.59 30.28
CA LEU A 74 23.34 -4.85 29.02
C LEU A 74 23.19 -5.78 27.82
N TYR A 75 23.97 -6.87 27.78
CA TYR A 75 23.89 -7.85 26.70
C TYR A 75 22.50 -8.49 26.62
N ARG A 76 21.90 -8.86 27.76
CA ARG A 76 20.53 -9.39 27.81
C ARG A 76 19.49 -8.36 27.37
N SER A 77 19.63 -7.10 27.76
CA SER A 77 18.73 -6.03 27.35
C SER A 77 18.78 -5.80 25.84
N LEU A 78 19.99 -5.78 25.29
CA LEU A 78 20.20 -5.61 23.85
C LEU A 78 19.63 -6.81 23.06
N ALA A 79 19.89 -8.03 23.52
CA ALA A 79 19.36 -9.23 22.88
C ALA A 79 17.83 -9.29 22.87
N ARG A 80 17.16 -8.80 23.93
CA ARG A 80 15.69 -8.71 23.97
C ARG A 80 15.15 -7.71 22.96
N ALA A 81 15.75 -6.52 22.90
CA ALA A 81 15.35 -5.49 21.95
C ALA A 81 15.52 -5.94 20.49
N ASP A 82 16.59 -6.68 20.19
CA ASP A 82 16.81 -7.24 18.85
C ASP A 82 15.73 -8.28 18.48
N ILE A 83 15.38 -9.17 19.40
CA ILE A 83 14.30 -10.16 19.18
C ILE A 83 12.95 -9.45 18.98
N GLU A 84 12.64 -8.45 19.81
CA GLU A 84 11.40 -7.69 19.70
C GLU A 84 11.29 -6.96 18.37
N LEU A 85 12.35 -6.24 17.97
CA LEU A 85 12.41 -5.55 16.68
C LEU A 85 12.26 -6.52 15.51
N ASN A 86 12.92 -7.67 15.56
CA ASN A 86 12.79 -8.68 14.51
C ASN A 86 11.38 -9.27 14.44
N SER A 87 10.73 -9.50 15.59
CA SER A 87 9.34 -10.00 15.62
C SER A 87 8.35 -8.98 15.06
N LEU A 88 8.51 -7.69 15.41
CA LEU A 88 7.67 -6.61 14.91
C LEU A 88 7.89 -6.40 13.41
N ARG A 89 9.16 -6.47 12.96
CA ARG A 89 9.50 -6.40 11.54
C ARG A 89 8.83 -7.53 10.75
N SER A 90 8.89 -8.77 11.23
CA SER A 90 8.23 -9.89 10.56
C SER A 90 6.71 -9.74 10.52
N ASP A 91 6.08 -9.22 11.57
CA ASP A 91 4.63 -8.92 11.57
C ASP A 91 4.27 -7.84 10.54
N LEU A 92 5.06 -6.76 10.48
CA LEU A 92 4.86 -5.69 9.49
C LEU A 92 5.07 -6.18 8.05
N GLU A 93 6.12 -6.96 7.80
CA GLU A 93 6.37 -7.57 6.48
C GLU A 93 5.20 -8.48 6.08
N TRP A 94 4.66 -9.26 7.02
CA TRP A 94 3.48 -10.09 6.77
C TRP A 94 2.24 -9.24 6.43
N ARG A 95 1.94 -8.18 7.21
CA ARG A 95 0.79 -7.29 6.96
C ARG A 95 0.90 -6.57 5.61
N ILE A 96 2.10 -6.11 5.27
CA ILE A 96 2.35 -5.46 3.97
C ILE A 96 2.08 -6.45 2.84
N ASN A 97 2.58 -7.68 2.95
CA ASN A 97 2.35 -8.70 1.92
C ASN A 97 0.87 -9.08 1.80
N GLU A 98 0.16 -9.24 2.92
CA GLU A 98 -1.28 -9.49 2.95
C GLU A 98 -2.05 -8.38 2.21
N ARG A 99 -1.82 -7.12 2.58
CA ARG A 99 -2.47 -5.97 1.93
C ARG A 99 -2.10 -5.83 0.46
N THR A 100 -0.86 -6.18 0.10
CA THR A 100 -0.42 -6.16 -1.31
C THR A 100 -1.22 -7.15 -2.13
N ILE A 101 -1.39 -8.39 -1.65
CA ILE A 101 -2.19 -9.42 -2.31
C ILE A 101 -3.67 -9.00 -2.41
N GLU A 102 -4.24 -8.42 -1.34
CA GLU A 102 -5.61 -7.90 -1.36
C GLU A 102 -5.80 -6.81 -2.42
N LEU A 103 -4.89 -5.84 -2.48
CA LEU A 103 -4.95 -4.75 -3.45
C LEU A 103 -4.81 -5.27 -4.88
N GLU A 104 -3.87 -6.19 -5.14
CA GLU A 104 -3.70 -6.81 -6.46
C GLU A 104 -4.94 -7.57 -6.91
N ASN A 105 -5.60 -8.31 -6.01
CA ASN A 105 -6.85 -9.01 -6.30
C ASN A 105 -7.99 -8.03 -6.59
N ALA A 106 -8.10 -6.95 -5.82
CA ALA A 106 -9.10 -5.90 -6.05
C ALA A 106 -8.90 -5.21 -7.39
N MET A 107 -7.65 -4.87 -7.73
CA MET A 107 -7.29 -4.26 -9.03
C MET A 107 -7.65 -5.19 -10.19
N ARG A 108 -7.26 -6.47 -10.11
CA ARG A 108 -7.62 -7.48 -11.14
C ARG A 108 -9.14 -7.59 -11.33
N LYS A 109 -9.90 -7.56 -10.24
CA LYS A 109 -11.37 -7.63 -10.31
C LYS A 109 -11.97 -6.40 -10.99
N ILE A 110 -11.46 -5.20 -10.70
CA ILE A 110 -11.89 -3.96 -11.35
C ILE A 110 -11.56 -4.01 -12.85
N GLU A 111 -10.37 -4.46 -13.21
CA GLU A 111 -9.93 -4.57 -14.61
C GLU A 111 -10.77 -5.58 -15.39
N GLN A 112 -11.02 -6.76 -14.81
CA GLN A 112 -11.94 -7.74 -15.40
C GLN A 112 -13.35 -7.20 -15.61
N GLN A 113 -13.90 -6.47 -14.63
CA GLN A 113 -15.22 -5.85 -14.76
C GLN A 113 -15.24 -4.78 -15.86
N ARG A 114 -14.18 -3.97 -15.97
CA ARG A 114 -14.05 -2.98 -17.05
C ARG A 114 -14.02 -3.66 -18.41
N TYR A 115 -13.17 -4.67 -18.57
CA TYR A 115 -13.04 -5.44 -19.80
C TYR A 115 -14.35 -6.14 -20.21
N GLN A 116 -15.04 -6.78 -19.25
CA GLN A 116 -16.35 -7.39 -19.52
C GLN A 116 -17.39 -6.36 -19.95
N ARG A 117 -17.40 -5.18 -19.32
CA ARG A 117 -18.31 -4.09 -19.70
C ARG A 117 -18.01 -3.57 -21.11
N GLU A 118 -16.74 -3.40 -21.47
CA GLU A 118 -16.33 -2.99 -22.81
C GLU A 118 -16.69 -4.03 -23.86
N LEU A 119 -16.45 -5.31 -23.60
CA LEU A 119 -16.88 -6.40 -24.47
C LEU A 119 -18.39 -6.41 -24.69
N LEU A 120 -19.19 -6.30 -23.62
CA LEU A 120 -20.65 -6.27 -23.74
C LEU A 120 -21.12 -5.10 -24.62
N LEU A 121 -20.56 -3.91 -24.40
CA LEU A 121 -20.90 -2.71 -25.17
C LEU A 121 -20.45 -2.81 -26.64
N ASN A 122 -19.31 -3.45 -26.92
CA ASN A 122 -18.77 -3.58 -28.28
C ASN A 122 -19.32 -4.81 -29.04
N SER A 123 -19.82 -5.83 -28.34
CA SER A 123 -20.47 -7.00 -28.96
C SER A 123 -21.88 -6.73 -29.45
N THR A 124 -22.51 -5.64 -28.99
CA THR A 124 -23.85 -5.24 -29.41
C THR A 124 -23.78 -4.62 -30.81
N SER A 125 -24.59 -5.12 -31.74
CA SER A 125 -24.73 -4.53 -33.08
C SER A 125 -25.38 -3.15 -33.05
N ASP A 126 -26.02 -2.78 -31.95
CA ASP A 126 -26.65 -1.47 -31.76
C ASP A 126 -25.64 -0.41 -31.30
N GLY A 127 -25.85 0.83 -31.76
CA GLY A 127 -25.13 2.00 -31.30
C GLY A 127 -25.62 2.43 -29.91
N ILE A 128 -24.71 2.49 -28.94
CA ILE A 128 -24.99 2.98 -27.60
C ILE A 128 -24.33 4.35 -27.44
N TYR A 129 -25.15 5.36 -27.18
CA TYR A 129 -24.75 6.76 -27.08
C TYR A 129 -25.13 7.33 -25.71
N GLY A 130 -24.18 8.00 -25.06
CA GLY A 130 -24.37 8.67 -23.76
C GLY A 130 -24.31 10.18 -23.91
N LEU A 131 -25.25 10.88 -23.29
CA LEU A 131 -25.34 12.35 -23.28
C LEU A 131 -25.28 12.89 -21.85
N ASP A 132 -24.68 14.06 -21.66
CA ASP A 132 -24.83 14.85 -20.42
C ASP A 132 -26.13 15.68 -20.44
N ARG A 133 -26.36 16.45 -19.37
CA ARG A 133 -27.55 17.32 -19.24
C ARG A 133 -27.58 18.44 -20.27
N GLU A 134 -26.43 18.79 -20.84
CA GLU A 134 -26.29 19.82 -21.85
C GLU A 134 -26.49 19.26 -23.26
N GLY A 135 -26.62 17.93 -23.43
CA GLY A 135 -26.77 17.29 -24.73
C GLY A 135 -25.44 16.98 -25.42
N LYS A 136 -24.31 17.13 -24.72
CA LYS A 136 -22.98 16.76 -25.21
C LYS A 136 -22.72 15.29 -24.96
N THR A 137 -21.97 14.69 -25.87
CA THR A 137 -21.59 13.28 -25.80
C THR A 137 -20.66 13.01 -24.63
N THR A 138 -21.02 12.06 -23.78
CA THR A 138 -20.15 11.56 -22.70
C THR A 138 -19.55 10.19 -23.00
N PHE A 139 -20.19 9.43 -23.89
CA PHE A 139 -19.78 8.08 -24.24
C PHE A 139 -20.40 7.68 -25.59
N ILE A 140 -19.68 6.87 -26.37
CA ILE A 140 -20.22 6.15 -27.52
C ILE A 140 -19.48 4.81 -27.67
N ASN A 141 -20.19 3.72 -27.94
CA ASN A 141 -19.55 2.43 -28.25
C ASN A 141 -19.02 2.38 -29.69
N GLN A 142 -18.18 1.38 -29.99
CA GLN A 142 -17.57 1.26 -31.32
C GLN A 142 -18.61 1.11 -32.43
N SER A 143 -19.67 0.33 -32.20
CA SER A 143 -20.75 0.13 -33.17
C SER A 143 -21.47 1.43 -33.52
N GLY A 144 -21.79 2.26 -32.54
CA GLY A 144 -22.45 3.55 -32.77
C GLY A 144 -21.57 4.54 -33.52
N ALA A 145 -20.27 4.58 -33.18
CA ALA A 145 -19.30 5.43 -33.87
C ALA A 145 -19.11 5.00 -35.32
N ALA A 146 -18.92 3.69 -35.56
CA ALA A 146 -18.78 3.12 -36.89
C ALA A 146 -20.04 3.32 -37.75
N MET A 147 -21.24 3.25 -37.15
CA MET A 147 -22.46 3.63 -37.85
C MET A 147 -22.38 5.10 -38.28
N LEU A 148 -22.15 6.03 -37.36
CA LEU A 148 -22.13 7.46 -37.68
C LEU A 148 -20.95 7.88 -38.56
N GLY A 149 -19.98 7.02 -38.79
CA GLY A 149 -18.79 7.29 -39.60
C GLY A 149 -17.68 8.02 -38.86
N TYR A 150 -17.81 8.20 -37.54
CA TYR A 150 -16.82 8.91 -36.71
C TYR A 150 -15.96 7.94 -35.90
N ARG A 151 -14.82 8.43 -35.41
CA ARG A 151 -14.11 7.82 -34.28
C ARG A 151 -14.80 8.21 -32.96
N PRO A 152 -14.83 7.32 -31.95
CA PRO A 152 -15.44 7.64 -30.66
C PRO A 152 -14.95 8.97 -30.06
N ASP A 153 -13.64 9.19 -30.08
CA ASP A 153 -12.98 10.38 -29.52
C ASP A 153 -13.39 11.69 -30.19
N GLU A 154 -13.82 11.65 -31.45
CA GLU A 154 -14.24 12.83 -32.22
C GLU A 154 -15.62 13.33 -31.80
N LEU A 155 -16.43 12.47 -31.19
CA LEU A 155 -17.78 12.82 -30.75
C LEU A 155 -17.83 13.22 -29.28
N ILE A 156 -16.87 12.80 -28.46
CA ILE A 156 -16.82 13.13 -27.03
C ILE A 156 -16.79 14.64 -26.82
N GLY A 157 -17.66 15.14 -25.94
CA GLY A 157 -17.80 16.56 -25.62
C GLY A 157 -18.52 17.41 -26.68
N LYS A 158 -18.76 16.88 -27.89
CA LYS A 158 -19.52 17.58 -28.93
C LYS A 158 -21.02 17.48 -28.69
N HIS A 159 -21.75 18.48 -29.15
CA HIS A 159 -23.20 18.53 -29.00
C HIS A 159 -23.88 17.60 -30.01
N SER A 160 -24.57 16.57 -29.52
CA SER A 160 -25.10 15.47 -30.36
C SER A 160 -26.04 15.98 -31.46
N HIS A 161 -26.91 16.93 -31.14
CA HIS A 161 -27.83 17.51 -32.11
C HIS A 161 -27.09 18.10 -33.33
N THR A 162 -26.04 18.88 -33.09
CA THR A 162 -25.27 19.53 -34.16
C THR A 162 -24.49 18.54 -35.03
N GLN A 163 -24.13 17.38 -34.49
CA GLN A 163 -23.27 16.42 -35.20
C GLN A 163 -24.06 15.39 -36.01
N MET A 164 -25.23 14.95 -35.52
CA MET A 164 -25.96 13.84 -36.15
C MET A 164 -27.47 14.01 -36.24
N HIS A 165 -28.05 15.07 -35.68
CA HIS A 165 -29.52 15.23 -35.61
C HIS A 165 -29.97 16.64 -36.01
N HIS A 166 -29.17 17.33 -36.81
CA HIS A 166 -29.34 18.74 -37.16
C HIS A 166 -30.35 18.99 -38.29
N SER A 167 -30.74 17.96 -39.04
CA SER A 167 -31.62 18.09 -40.21
C SER A 167 -32.64 16.95 -40.29
N HIS A 168 -33.81 17.27 -40.86
CA HIS A 168 -34.82 16.30 -41.27
C HIS A 168 -34.38 15.50 -42.51
N ALA A 169 -35.06 14.41 -42.84
CA ALA A 169 -34.74 13.58 -44.02
C ALA A 169 -34.77 14.35 -45.35
N ASP A 170 -35.50 15.45 -45.42
CA ASP A 170 -35.61 16.31 -46.61
C ASP A 170 -34.51 17.40 -46.65
N GLY A 171 -33.56 17.36 -45.71
CA GLY A 171 -32.44 18.31 -45.62
C GLY A 171 -32.77 19.62 -44.94
N ARG A 172 -34.05 19.89 -44.59
CA ARG A 172 -34.39 21.09 -43.81
C ARG A 172 -33.79 21.01 -42.41
N GLU A 173 -33.40 22.16 -41.88
CA GLU A 173 -32.90 22.28 -40.52
C GLU A 173 -33.94 21.73 -39.53
N TYR A 174 -33.48 20.91 -38.59
CA TYR A 174 -34.26 20.41 -37.48
C TYR A 174 -33.93 21.25 -36.26
N PRO A 175 -34.84 22.11 -35.77
CA PRO A 175 -34.51 22.98 -34.63
C PRO A 175 -34.22 22.20 -33.36
N GLU A 176 -33.14 22.56 -32.64
CA GLU A 176 -32.74 21.88 -31.39
C GLU A 176 -33.86 21.86 -30.34
N LYS A 177 -34.65 22.93 -30.25
CA LYS A 177 -35.79 23.01 -29.31
C LYS A 177 -36.85 21.93 -29.55
N SER A 178 -36.94 21.45 -30.79
CA SER A 178 -37.88 20.42 -31.23
C SER A 178 -37.24 19.02 -31.24
N CYS A 179 -35.93 18.93 -30.99
CA CYS A 179 -35.20 17.67 -30.97
C CYS A 179 -35.72 16.76 -29.85
N ARG A 180 -36.24 15.60 -30.24
CA ARG A 180 -36.78 14.59 -29.30
C ARG A 180 -35.72 14.02 -28.36
N MET A 181 -34.46 13.88 -28.83
CA MET A 181 -33.33 13.50 -27.97
C MET A 181 -33.05 14.56 -26.91
N ARG A 182 -33.06 15.84 -27.29
CA ARG A 182 -32.87 16.96 -26.36
C ARG A 182 -34.00 17.08 -25.34
N ALA A 183 -35.24 16.93 -25.80
CA ALA A 183 -36.42 16.91 -24.94
C ALA A 183 -36.34 15.77 -23.92
N ALA A 184 -35.98 14.55 -24.34
CA ALA A 184 -35.84 13.41 -23.43
C ALA A 184 -34.74 13.62 -22.37
N VAL A 185 -33.60 14.22 -22.75
CA VAL A 185 -32.53 14.58 -21.79
C VAL A 185 -33.00 15.61 -20.77
N ARG A 186 -33.75 16.63 -21.20
CA ARG A 186 -34.28 17.70 -20.34
C ARG A 186 -35.38 17.19 -19.41
N ASP A 187 -36.33 16.45 -19.97
CA ASP A 187 -37.54 15.99 -19.27
C ASP A 187 -37.23 14.77 -18.37
N GLY A 188 -36.10 14.09 -18.60
CA GLY A 188 -35.64 12.95 -17.81
C GLY A 188 -36.48 11.69 -18.00
N GLU A 189 -37.22 11.60 -19.11
CA GLU A 189 -38.13 10.50 -19.43
C GLU A 189 -37.50 9.52 -20.41
N THR A 190 -37.74 8.23 -20.19
CA THR A 190 -37.40 7.19 -21.16
C THR A 190 -38.37 7.28 -22.34
N LYS A 191 -37.84 7.44 -23.57
CA LYS A 191 -38.64 7.56 -24.80
C LYS A 191 -38.10 6.61 -25.85
N TYR A 192 -39.00 5.88 -26.51
CA TYR A 192 -38.67 5.09 -27.69
C TYR A 192 -39.20 5.80 -28.92
N VAL A 193 -38.35 6.05 -29.90
CA VAL A 193 -38.76 6.63 -31.18
C VAL A 193 -38.35 5.68 -32.30
N SER A 194 -39.32 5.16 -33.04
CA SER A 194 -39.10 4.09 -34.01
C SER A 194 -38.47 4.56 -35.33
N ASP A 195 -38.53 5.85 -35.65
CA ASP A 195 -38.06 6.39 -36.94
C ASP A 195 -37.37 7.75 -36.79
N GLU A 196 -36.11 7.75 -36.32
CA GLU A 196 -35.27 8.94 -36.24
C GLU A 196 -34.26 8.97 -37.40
N VAL A 197 -34.05 10.16 -37.95
CA VAL A 197 -33.09 10.41 -39.02
C VAL A 197 -31.77 10.84 -38.38
N LEU A 198 -30.72 10.07 -38.61
CA LEU A 198 -29.38 10.37 -38.13
C LEU A 198 -28.44 10.63 -39.31
N TRP A 199 -27.53 11.59 -39.13
CA TRP A 199 -26.56 12.01 -40.14
C TRP A 199 -25.16 11.48 -39.80
N ARG A 200 -24.46 11.04 -40.84
CA ARG A 200 -23.06 10.59 -40.79
C ARG A 200 -22.11 11.75 -41.05
N GLU A 201 -20.83 11.56 -40.73
CA GLU A 201 -19.76 12.51 -41.06
C GLU A 201 -19.68 12.83 -42.55
N ASP A 202 -19.90 11.84 -43.42
CA ASP A 202 -19.85 11.99 -44.88
C ASP A 202 -21.06 12.75 -45.47
N GLY A 203 -22.02 13.16 -44.62
CA GLY A 203 -23.24 13.84 -45.02
C GLY A 203 -24.35 12.92 -45.52
N SER A 204 -24.17 11.60 -45.50
CA SER A 204 -25.26 10.65 -45.72
C SER A 204 -26.16 10.53 -44.48
N SER A 205 -27.43 10.15 -44.67
CA SER A 205 -28.37 9.94 -43.56
C SER A 205 -29.00 8.56 -43.59
N PHE A 206 -29.44 8.10 -42.43
CA PHE A 206 -30.08 6.81 -42.25
C PHE A 206 -31.19 6.91 -41.21
N ARG A 207 -32.19 6.05 -41.35
CA ARG A 207 -33.29 5.94 -40.40
C ARG A 207 -33.09 4.78 -39.45
N ARG A 208 -33.21 5.03 -38.14
CA ARG A 208 -33.15 4.00 -37.10
C ARG A 208 -34.11 4.33 -35.96
N GLY A 209 -34.61 3.26 -35.33
CA GLY A 209 -35.26 3.39 -34.04
C GLY A 209 -34.22 3.74 -32.96
N VAL A 210 -34.49 4.77 -32.18
CA VAL A 210 -33.65 5.24 -31.08
C VAL A 210 -34.41 5.05 -29.77
N ALA A 211 -33.83 4.25 -28.87
CA ALA A 211 -34.29 4.12 -27.49
C ALA A 211 -33.50 5.08 -26.61
N ILE A 212 -34.16 6.08 -26.05
CA ILE A 212 -33.57 7.05 -25.13
C ILE A 212 -33.89 6.56 -23.73
N LEU A 213 -32.88 6.04 -23.03
CA LEU A 213 -33.02 5.52 -21.68
C LEU A 213 -32.51 6.54 -20.67
N ARG A 214 -33.29 6.78 -19.61
CA ARG A 214 -32.78 7.50 -18.45
C ARG A 214 -31.74 6.63 -17.73
N LYS A 215 -30.47 7.04 -17.73
CA LYS A 215 -29.45 6.43 -16.87
C LYS A 215 -29.26 7.28 -15.62
N PHE A 216 -29.74 6.81 -14.47
CA PHE A 216 -29.31 7.31 -13.17
C PHE A 216 -27.84 6.92 -12.97
N VAL A 217 -26.97 7.91 -12.76
CA VAL A 217 -25.69 7.67 -12.08
C VAL A 217 -26.03 7.51 -10.60
N LEU A 218 -26.41 6.30 -10.19
CA LEU A 218 -26.39 5.95 -8.77
C LEU A 218 -24.95 5.55 -8.44
N GLY A 219 -24.28 6.43 -7.70
CA GLY A 219 -23.13 6.03 -6.90
C GLY A 219 -23.55 4.89 -5.98
N ILE A 220 -22.62 3.96 -5.78
CA ILE A 220 -22.70 2.91 -4.77
C ILE A 220 -23.00 3.57 -3.42
N GLN A 221 -24.19 3.38 -2.86
CA GLN A 221 -24.42 3.52 -1.42
C GLN A 221 -24.35 2.13 -0.81
N ALA A 222 -23.21 1.86 -0.19
CA ALA A 222 -23.04 0.82 0.80
C ALA A 222 -24.02 1.04 1.96
N GLN A 223 -24.45 -0.06 2.57
CA GLN A 223 -25.43 -0.14 3.66
C GLN A 223 -25.17 0.86 4.79
N ALA A 224 -26.27 1.43 5.33
CA ALA A 224 -26.33 1.83 6.72
C ALA A 224 -27.55 1.16 7.36
N ASN A 225 -27.28 0.24 8.27
CA ASN A 225 -28.22 -0.28 9.27
C ASN A 225 -29.01 0.88 9.92
N SER A 226 -30.32 0.74 10.05
CA SER A 226 -31.02 1.22 11.25
C SER A 226 -31.99 0.16 11.75
N LYS A 227 -31.60 -0.39 12.90
CA LYS A 227 -32.43 -0.96 13.96
C LYS A 227 -33.93 -0.63 13.83
N THR A 228 -34.76 -1.67 13.87
CA THR A 228 -35.82 -1.87 14.87
C THR A 228 -36.10 -3.35 14.96
#